data_AF-A0A0K0GMW9-F1
#
_entry.id   AF-A0A0K0GMW9-F1
#
_cell.length_a   1.000
_cell.length_b   1.000
_cell.length_c   1.000
_cell.angle_alpha   90.00
_cell.angle_beta   90.00
_cell.angle_gamma   90.00
#
_symmetry.space_group_name_H-M   'P 1'
#
loop_
_entity.id
_entity.type
_entity.pdbx_description
1 polymer ?
#
loop_
_entity_poly.entity_id
_entity_poly.type
_entity_poly.pdbx_seq_one_letter_code
_entity_poly.pdbx_strand_id
1 'polypeptide(L)'
;MPKKTRELPVAPDSRVLQQLRGQPAQENGPPLSPARKRFDRLLHDLQRHRSELEAWQHALAQWRERYFAELQPLFNLRCAADIALVEELDRASVAVKLGKADRQFLSDLVCDIAGPLIEAGHEALRPIYDRHSAVSYEQEVSESDALMKQILGEACGLDADELDGIESPEELYERVSERLQQEHVQQQQRQTQRRKRAEKKTVAGSAEPPPLRELYRKLAGNLHPDRATDSDDHASRTLLMQRLNAAYKAGDLLGLLELQAEIGLLDAQGVDAMSPARLKDYNRELERQCKDLQQQVLQQAYDFCAQYGLDLPSRPKPERLSRLMGQLKRDVEDDLIEARQSLSELSDPKSFKRWLKMQRVMSDMPDAPWF
;
A
#
# COMPACT_ATOMS: atom_id res chain seq x y z
N MET A 1 13.12 -26.31 -26.89
CA MET A 1 12.10 -25.46 -27.55
C MET A 1 11.83 -24.27 -26.66
N PRO A 2 12.48 -23.11 -26.86
CA PRO A 2 12.25 -21.96 -26.01
C PRO A 2 10.85 -21.39 -26.32
N LYS A 3 10.00 -21.36 -25.29
CA LYS A 3 8.68 -20.73 -25.34
C LYS A 3 8.89 -19.26 -25.68
N LYS A 4 8.36 -18.84 -26.83
CA LYS A 4 8.29 -17.44 -27.26
C LYS A 4 7.77 -16.60 -26.10
N THR A 5 8.64 -15.72 -25.60
CA THR A 5 8.27 -14.58 -24.77
C THR A 5 7.18 -13.83 -25.52
N ARG A 6 5.95 -13.89 -25.01
CA ARG A 6 4.83 -13.11 -25.52
C ARG A 6 5.17 -11.66 -25.20
N GLU A 7 5.71 -10.95 -26.19
CA GLU A 7 5.89 -9.50 -26.12
C GLU A 7 4.57 -8.89 -25.65
N LEU A 8 4.63 -8.22 -24.51
CA LEU A 8 3.52 -7.45 -23.97
C LEU A 8 3.13 -6.42 -25.03
N PRO A 9 1.84 -6.28 -25.38
CA PRO A 9 1.43 -5.23 -26.29
C PRO A 9 1.83 -3.89 -25.66
N VAL A 10 2.67 -3.12 -26.36
CA VAL A 10 2.84 -1.70 -26.08
C VAL A 10 1.45 -1.11 -25.95
N ALA A 11 1.11 -0.55 -24.79
CA ALA A 11 -0.22 -0.03 -24.51
C ALA A 11 -0.71 0.82 -25.71
N PRO A 12 -1.84 0.44 -26.36
CA PRO A 12 -2.33 1.11 -27.56
C PRO A 12 -2.65 2.60 -27.34
N ASP A 13 -2.80 3.00 -26.07
CA ASP A 13 -3.29 4.31 -25.62
C ASP A 13 -2.31 5.47 -25.85
N SER A 14 -1.01 5.19 -25.97
CA SER A 14 -0.01 6.26 -26.15
C SER A 14 -0.06 6.90 -27.53
N ARG A 15 -0.34 6.11 -28.59
CA ARG A 15 -0.33 6.61 -29.98
C ARG A 15 -1.52 7.52 -30.28
N VAL A 16 -2.70 7.17 -29.79
CA VAL A 16 -3.94 7.95 -30.02
C VAL A 16 -3.84 9.32 -29.32
N LEU A 17 -3.36 9.37 -28.09
CA LEU A 17 -3.13 10.63 -27.39
C LEU A 17 -1.96 11.45 -27.93
N GLN A 18 -0.96 10.83 -28.55
CA GLN A 18 0.09 11.56 -29.27
C GLN A 18 -0.50 12.36 -30.45
N GLN A 19 -1.56 11.88 -31.09
CA GLN A 19 -2.26 12.60 -32.17
C GLN A 19 -2.99 13.86 -31.66
N LEU A 20 -3.28 13.91 -30.36
CA LEU A 20 -3.88 15.08 -29.71
C LEU A 20 -2.86 16.10 -29.21
N ARG A 21 -1.56 15.85 -29.31
CA ARG A 21 -0.54 16.83 -28.88
C ARG A 21 -0.23 17.82 -29.99
N GLY A 22 -0.01 19.09 -29.63
CA GLY A 22 0.39 20.10 -30.61
C GLY A 22 1.78 19.77 -31.17
N GLN A 23 1.95 19.86 -32.49
CA GLN A 23 3.30 19.85 -33.07
C GLN A 23 3.98 21.18 -32.72
N PRO A 24 5.25 21.19 -32.25
CA PRO A 24 6.00 22.42 -32.18
C PRO A 24 6.08 23.02 -33.59
N ALA A 25 5.94 24.34 -33.69
CA ALA A 25 5.84 25.04 -34.97
C ALA A 25 6.88 24.52 -35.97
N GLN A 26 6.43 24.01 -37.12
CA GLN A 26 7.24 24.08 -38.34
C GLN A 26 7.59 25.55 -38.56
N GLU A 27 8.76 25.83 -39.15
CA GLU A 27 9.53 27.10 -39.13
C GLU A 27 8.76 28.43 -39.38
N ASN A 28 7.46 28.43 -39.70
CA ASN A 28 6.62 29.62 -39.90
C ASN A 28 5.23 29.59 -39.21
N GLY A 29 4.98 28.70 -38.24
CA GLY A 29 3.70 28.63 -37.51
C GLY A 29 3.65 29.50 -36.24
N PRO A 30 2.47 30.03 -35.83
CA PRO A 30 2.33 30.74 -34.57
C PRO A 30 2.63 29.81 -33.37
N PRO A 31 3.30 30.31 -32.31
CA PRO A 31 3.66 29.48 -31.17
C PRO A 31 2.43 28.99 -30.39
N LEU A 32 2.49 27.76 -29.86
CA LEU A 32 1.42 27.17 -29.04
C LEU A 32 1.05 28.09 -27.87
N SER A 33 -0.25 28.28 -27.65
CA SER A 33 -0.76 29.08 -26.53
C SER A 33 -0.36 28.46 -25.17
N PRO A 34 -0.23 29.26 -24.10
CA PRO A 34 0.06 28.73 -22.77
C PRO A 34 -0.96 27.69 -22.28
N ALA A 35 -2.25 27.89 -22.62
CA ALA A 35 -3.31 26.95 -22.29
C ALA A 35 -3.16 25.61 -23.03
N ARG A 36 -2.71 25.64 -24.30
CA ARG A 36 -2.43 24.42 -25.07
C ARG A 36 -1.20 23.67 -24.55
N LYS A 37 -0.11 24.38 -24.25
CA LYS A 37 1.08 23.78 -23.63
C LYS A 37 0.74 23.08 -22.30
N ARG A 38 -0.13 23.70 -21.50
CA ARG A 38 -0.62 23.10 -20.24
C ARG A 38 -1.46 21.85 -20.49
N PHE A 39 -2.32 21.87 -21.50
CA PHE A 39 -3.13 20.71 -21.91
C PHE A 39 -2.25 19.53 -22.31
N ASP A 40 -1.27 19.75 -23.21
CA ASP A 40 -0.36 18.71 -23.67
C ASP A 40 0.46 18.11 -22.52
N ARG A 41 0.91 18.96 -21.58
CA ARG A 41 1.61 18.51 -20.36
C ARG A 41 0.71 17.67 -19.45
N LEU A 42 -0.52 18.11 -19.20
CA LEU A 42 -1.45 17.37 -18.33
C LEU A 42 -1.85 16.02 -18.94
N LEU A 43 -2.02 15.93 -20.27
CA LEU A 43 -2.20 14.65 -20.95
C LEU A 43 -1.00 13.73 -20.73
N HIS A 44 0.22 14.24 -20.89
CA HIS A 44 1.44 13.47 -20.64
C HIS A 44 1.53 12.97 -19.20
N ASP A 45 1.28 13.86 -18.22
CA ASP A 45 1.36 13.54 -16.80
C ASP A 45 0.29 12.50 -16.40
N LEU A 46 -0.94 12.62 -16.91
CA LEU A 46 -2.00 11.61 -16.70
C LEU A 46 -1.62 10.23 -17.24
N GLN A 47 -1.13 10.16 -18.48
CA GLN A 47 -0.70 8.90 -19.08
C GLN A 47 0.40 8.24 -18.25
N ARG A 48 1.38 9.06 -17.82
CA ARG A 48 2.46 8.59 -16.95
C ARG A 48 1.91 8.03 -15.64
N HIS A 49 1.04 8.75 -14.94
CA HIS A 49 0.48 8.28 -13.67
C HIS A 49 -0.39 7.02 -13.83
N ARG A 50 -1.15 6.89 -14.92
CA ARG A 50 -1.87 5.65 -15.25
C ARG A 50 -0.93 4.47 -15.43
N SER A 51 0.10 4.65 -16.25
CA SER A 51 1.10 3.61 -16.50
C SER A 51 1.85 3.22 -15.23
N GLU A 52 2.10 4.17 -14.33
CA GLU A 52 2.71 3.89 -13.03
C GLU A 52 1.77 3.08 -12.12
N LEU A 53 0.47 3.40 -12.11
CA LEU A 53 -0.54 2.65 -11.35
C LEU A 53 -0.69 1.21 -11.87
N GLU A 54 -0.69 1.02 -13.19
CA GLU A 54 -0.72 -0.32 -13.81
C GLU A 54 0.57 -1.10 -13.51
N ALA A 55 1.73 -0.45 -13.60
CA ALA A 55 3.01 -1.06 -13.22
C ALA A 55 3.01 -1.50 -11.75
N TRP A 56 2.42 -0.71 -10.85
CA TRP A 56 2.20 -1.10 -9.46
C TRP A 56 1.33 -2.33 -9.32
N GLN A 57 0.18 -2.40 -10.01
CA GLN A 57 -0.70 -3.57 -9.95
C GLN A 57 0.02 -4.86 -10.39
N HIS A 58 0.78 -4.80 -11.49
CA HIS A 58 1.56 -5.94 -11.96
C HIS A 58 2.70 -6.31 -11.00
N ALA A 59 3.45 -5.33 -10.51
CA ALA A 59 4.55 -5.56 -9.60
C ALA A 59 4.07 -6.15 -8.26
N LEU A 60 2.90 -5.72 -7.76
CA LEU A 60 2.28 -6.27 -6.55
C LEU A 60 1.81 -7.72 -6.75
N ALA A 61 1.24 -8.06 -7.90
CA ALA A 61 0.84 -9.44 -8.19
C ALA A 61 2.06 -10.37 -8.18
N GLN A 62 3.14 -9.97 -8.86
CA GLN A 62 4.40 -10.73 -8.89
C GLN A 62 5.06 -10.79 -7.51
N TRP A 63 5.04 -9.68 -6.76
CA TRP A 63 5.56 -9.63 -5.40
C TRP A 63 4.85 -10.63 -4.50
N ARG A 64 3.51 -10.65 -4.49
CA ARG A 64 2.72 -11.57 -3.65
C ARG A 64 3.07 -13.03 -3.93
N GLU A 65 3.12 -13.41 -5.21
CA GLU A 65 3.45 -14.78 -5.61
C GLU A 65 4.84 -15.18 -5.09
N ARG A 66 5.85 -14.32 -5.30
CA ARG A 66 7.21 -14.56 -4.83
C ARG A 66 7.33 -14.52 -3.31
N TYR A 67 6.60 -13.64 -2.64
CA TYR A 67 6.59 -13.53 -1.18
C TYR A 67 6.15 -14.86 -0.56
N PHE A 68 5.02 -15.42 -1.01
CA PHE A 68 4.52 -16.69 -0.48
C PHE A 68 5.36 -17.89 -0.91
N ALA A 69 5.95 -17.87 -2.10
CA ALA A 69 6.77 -18.98 -2.59
C ALA A 69 8.20 -18.99 -2.01
N GLU A 70 8.80 -17.82 -1.78
CA GLU A 70 10.22 -17.69 -1.43
C GLU A 70 10.45 -17.21 0.01
N LEU A 71 9.69 -16.23 0.51
CA LEU A 71 9.93 -15.66 1.84
C LEU A 71 9.13 -16.36 2.94
N GLN A 72 7.85 -16.64 2.71
CA GLN A 72 7.01 -17.29 3.72
C GLN A 72 7.61 -18.61 4.26
N PRO A 73 8.18 -19.50 3.42
CA PRO A 73 8.83 -20.71 3.93
C PRO A 73 10.06 -20.40 4.78
N LEU A 74 10.83 -19.36 4.45
CA LEU A 74 12.00 -18.95 5.23
C LEU A 74 11.59 -18.36 6.59
N PHE A 75 10.55 -17.53 6.64
CA PHE A 75 9.99 -17.05 7.91
C PHE A 75 9.49 -18.19 8.78
N ASN A 76 8.81 -19.19 8.19
CA ASN A 76 8.39 -20.38 8.93
C ASN A 76 9.60 -21.16 9.49
N LEU A 77 10.70 -21.24 8.73
CA LEU A 77 11.95 -21.88 9.20
C LEU A 77 12.65 -21.06 10.29
N ARG A 78 12.60 -19.73 10.23
CA ARG A 78 13.15 -18.85 11.27
C ARG A 78 12.33 -18.99 12.56
N CYS A 79 11.01 -18.90 12.48
CA CYS A 79 10.13 -19.14 13.62
C CYS A 79 10.35 -20.53 14.24
N ALA A 80 10.51 -21.59 13.43
CA ALA A 80 10.87 -22.90 13.94
C ALA A 80 12.25 -22.94 14.65
N ALA A 81 13.22 -22.13 14.21
CA ALA A 81 14.49 -21.98 14.90
C ALA A 81 14.35 -21.21 16.23
N ASP A 82 13.52 -20.17 16.28
CA ASP A 82 13.25 -19.42 17.51
C ASP A 82 12.54 -20.30 18.56
N ILE A 83 11.57 -21.12 18.13
CA ILE A 83 10.93 -22.16 18.97
C ILE A 83 11.99 -23.13 19.51
N ALA A 84 12.86 -23.66 18.65
CA ALA A 84 13.93 -24.55 19.07
C ALA A 84 14.88 -23.86 20.07
N LEU A 85 15.14 -22.56 19.91
CA LEU A 85 15.98 -21.79 20.83
C LEU A 85 15.36 -21.71 22.23
N VAL A 86 14.07 -21.40 22.32
CA VAL A 86 13.33 -21.39 23.58
C VAL A 86 13.42 -22.76 24.27
N GLU A 87 13.20 -23.85 23.53
CA GLU A 87 13.27 -25.21 24.06
C GLU A 87 14.68 -25.60 24.54
N GLU A 88 15.72 -25.19 23.81
CA GLU A 88 17.12 -25.40 24.22
C GLU A 88 17.49 -24.59 25.46
N LEU A 89 17.08 -23.32 25.53
CA LEU A 89 17.33 -22.44 26.68
C LEU A 89 16.67 -22.98 27.94
N ASP A 90 15.42 -23.40 27.84
CA ASP A 90 14.69 -24.04 28.94
C ASP A 90 15.40 -25.30 29.42
N ARG A 91 15.78 -26.19 28.51
CA ARG A 91 16.51 -27.42 28.86
C ARG A 91 17.86 -27.12 29.52
N ALA A 92 18.59 -26.13 29.01
CA ALA A 92 19.88 -25.72 29.54
C ALA A 92 19.74 -25.09 30.94
N SER A 93 18.62 -24.43 31.23
CA SER A 93 18.34 -23.84 32.55
C SER A 93 18.34 -24.89 33.68
N VAL A 94 17.92 -26.11 33.35
CA VAL A 94 17.89 -27.27 34.27
C VAL A 94 19.21 -28.05 34.24
N ALA A 95 19.76 -28.28 33.05
CA ALA A 95 20.94 -29.13 32.87
C ALA A 95 22.25 -28.46 33.32
N VAL A 96 22.35 -27.13 33.18
CA VAL A 96 23.58 -26.38 33.43
C VAL A 96 23.51 -25.65 34.77
N LYS A 97 24.55 -25.81 35.61
CA LYS A 97 24.68 -25.03 36.85
C LYS A 97 25.00 -23.56 36.53
N LEU A 98 23.98 -22.71 36.60
CA LEU A 98 24.06 -21.25 36.41
C LEU A 98 24.05 -20.49 37.76
N GLY A 99 24.70 -19.33 37.78
CA GLY A 99 24.60 -18.39 38.90
C GLY A 99 23.24 -17.67 38.90
N LYS A 100 22.93 -16.95 39.99
CA LYS A 100 21.63 -16.25 40.13
C LYS A 100 21.37 -15.25 38.99
N ALA A 101 22.35 -14.41 38.67
CA ALA A 101 22.24 -13.40 37.62
C ALA A 101 22.10 -14.02 36.22
N ASP A 102 22.87 -15.08 35.92
CA ASP A 102 22.79 -15.78 34.64
C ASP A 102 21.44 -16.50 34.47
N ARG A 103 20.89 -17.08 35.56
CA ARG A 103 19.58 -17.73 35.53
C ARG A 103 18.43 -16.74 35.33
N GLN A 104 18.51 -15.57 35.97
CA GLN A 104 17.51 -14.52 35.76
C GLN A 104 17.52 -14.06 34.31
N PHE A 105 18.70 -13.67 33.80
CA PHE A 105 18.86 -13.25 32.41
C PHE A 105 18.39 -14.30 31.40
N LEU A 106 18.67 -15.59 31.64
CA LEU A 106 18.15 -16.67 30.80
C LEU A 106 16.61 -16.71 30.81
N SER A 107 16.00 -16.57 31.99
CA SER A 107 14.55 -16.66 32.12
C SER A 107 13.85 -15.46 31.48
N ASP A 108 14.43 -14.27 31.62
CA ASP A 108 13.98 -13.06 30.94
C ASP A 108 14.08 -13.25 29.41
N LEU A 109 15.24 -13.73 28.91
CA LEU A 109 15.44 -14.00 27.48
C LEU A 109 14.46 -15.06 26.93
N VAL A 110 14.14 -16.10 27.71
CA VAL A 110 13.13 -17.09 27.31
C VAL A 110 11.76 -16.43 27.17
N CYS A 111 11.37 -15.56 28.10
CA CYS A 111 10.10 -14.86 28.05
C CYS A 111 10.05 -13.88 26.86
N ASP A 112 11.12 -13.11 26.64
CA ASP A 112 11.24 -12.15 25.54
C ASP A 112 11.06 -12.82 24.16
N ILE A 113 11.58 -14.04 23.99
CA ILE A 113 11.45 -14.79 22.73
C ILE A 113 10.09 -15.51 22.66
N ALA A 114 9.66 -16.15 23.75
CA ALA A 114 8.45 -16.97 23.76
C ALA A 114 7.15 -16.16 23.72
N GLY A 115 7.11 -14.97 24.34
CA GLY A 115 5.92 -14.11 24.39
C GLY A 115 5.35 -13.80 23.00
N PRO A 116 6.13 -13.18 22.08
CA PRO A 116 5.69 -12.89 20.72
C PRO A 116 5.31 -14.15 19.92
N LEU A 117 5.97 -15.28 20.16
CA LEU A 117 5.63 -16.55 19.52
C LEU A 117 4.27 -17.08 20.00
N ILE A 118 3.95 -16.94 21.29
CA ILE A 118 2.64 -17.30 21.85
C ILE A 118 1.55 -16.40 21.25
N GLU A 119 1.77 -15.09 21.17
CA GLU A 119 0.86 -14.14 20.51
C GLU A 119 0.60 -14.50 19.04
N ALA A 120 1.63 -15.00 18.33
CA ALA A 120 1.51 -15.49 16.97
C ALA A 120 0.78 -16.86 16.85
N GLY A 121 0.35 -17.46 17.96
CA GLY A 121 -0.44 -18.68 18.02
C GLY A 121 0.33 -19.94 18.44
N HIS A 122 1.59 -19.84 18.86
CA HIS A 122 2.39 -20.97 19.34
C HIS A 122 2.14 -21.28 20.83
N GLU A 123 0.87 -21.53 21.18
CA GLU A 123 0.39 -21.80 22.55
C GLU A 123 1.15 -22.92 23.29
N ALA A 124 1.76 -23.85 22.55
CA ALA A 124 2.59 -24.92 23.13
C ALA A 124 3.80 -24.39 23.93
N LEU A 125 4.22 -23.14 23.70
CA LEU A 125 5.31 -22.49 24.45
C LEU A 125 4.87 -21.91 25.79
N ARG A 126 3.56 -21.74 26.04
CA ARG A 126 3.04 -21.13 27.28
C ARG A 126 3.49 -21.84 28.56
N PRO A 127 3.54 -23.19 28.64
CA PRO A 127 4.11 -23.88 29.80
C PRO A 127 5.62 -23.66 29.98
N ILE A 128 6.35 -23.30 28.92
CA ILE A 128 7.76 -22.92 29.02
C ILE A 128 7.85 -21.50 29.59
N TYR A 129 7.05 -20.58 29.05
CA TYR A 129 6.94 -19.20 29.53
C TYR A 129 6.65 -19.14 31.04
N ASP A 130 5.58 -19.82 31.49
CA ASP A 130 5.14 -19.80 32.89
C ASP A 130 6.18 -20.36 33.88
N ARG A 131 7.14 -21.18 33.41
CA ARG A 131 8.23 -21.70 34.25
C ARG A 131 9.37 -20.70 34.44
N HIS A 132 9.51 -19.77 33.50
CA HIS A 132 10.57 -18.76 33.49
C HIS A 132 10.08 -17.40 33.98
N SER A 133 8.79 -17.08 33.79
CA SER A 133 8.20 -15.83 34.28
C SER A 133 7.87 -15.91 35.77
N ALA A 134 7.89 -14.75 36.44
CA ALA A 134 7.40 -14.59 37.80
C ALA A 134 5.86 -14.53 37.88
N VAL A 135 5.22 -14.24 36.75
CA VAL A 135 3.77 -14.02 36.59
C VAL A 135 3.32 -14.91 35.43
N SER A 136 2.15 -15.56 35.53
CA SER A 136 1.70 -16.38 34.40
C SER A 136 1.44 -15.53 33.17
N TYR A 137 1.60 -16.10 31.96
CA TYR A 137 1.34 -15.37 30.71
C TYR A 137 -0.05 -14.70 30.66
N GLU A 138 -1.08 -15.34 31.23
CA GLU A 138 -2.44 -14.77 31.29
C GLU A 138 -2.52 -13.49 32.14
N GLN A 139 -1.81 -13.50 33.26
CA GLN A 139 -1.76 -12.37 34.16
C GLN A 139 -0.97 -11.22 33.53
N GLU A 140 0.12 -11.53 32.85
CA GLU A 140 0.93 -10.52 32.14
C GLU A 140 0.17 -9.87 30.99
N VAL A 141 -0.56 -10.66 30.18
CA VAL A 141 -1.47 -10.12 29.15
C VAL A 141 -2.55 -9.24 29.80
N SER A 142 -3.19 -9.70 30.87
CA SER A 142 -4.22 -8.91 31.56
C SER A 142 -3.69 -7.60 32.15
N GLU A 143 -2.48 -7.60 32.70
CA GLU A 143 -1.83 -6.40 33.25
C GLU A 143 -1.43 -5.43 32.13
N SER A 144 -0.88 -5.94 31.04
CA SER A 144 -0.55 -5.17 29.83
C SER A 144 -1.81 -4.54 29.22
N ASP A 145 -2.89 -5.31 29.07
CA ASP A 145 -4.17 -4.84 28.56
C ASP A 145 -4.76 -3.74 29.44
N ALA A 146 -4.73 -3.92 30.76
CA ALA A 146 -5.20 -2.92 31.71
C ALA A 146 -4.39 -1.62 31.60
N LEU A 147 -3.06 -1.72 31.52
CA LEU A 147 -2.17 -0.58 31.36
C LEU A 147 -2.40 0.14 30.02
N MET A 148 -2.55 -0.61 28.92
CA MET A 148 -2.78 -0.05 27.59
C MET A 148 -4.14 0.63 27.51
N LYS A 149 -5.19 0.03 28.09
CA LYS A 149 -6.51 0.67 28.24
C LYS A 149 -6.42 1.98 29.00
N GLN A 150 -5.67 2.00 30.10
CA GLN A 150 -5.47 3.22 30.88
C GLN A 150 -4.76 4.31 30.05
N ILE A 151 -3.64 3.99 29.40
CA ILE A 151 -2.86 4.96 28.61
C ILE A 151 -3.69 5.52 27.46
N LEU A 152 -4.38 4.67 26.68
CA LEU A 152 -5.22 5.14 25.58
C LEU A 152 -6.45 5.91 26.09
N GLY A 153 -7.04 5.47 27.21
CA GLY A 153 -8.14 6.16 27.87
C GLY A 153 -7.77 7.58 28.25
N GLU A 154 -6.64 7.75 28.92
CA GLU A 154 -6.09 9.05 29.29
C GLU A 154 -5.76 9.91 28.07
N ALA A 155 -5.12 9.34 27.04
CA ALA A 155 -4.78 10.05 25.80
C ALA A 155 -6.02 10.53 25.03
N CYS A 156 -7.14 9.82 25.14
CA CYS A 156 -8.40 10.14 24.48
C CYS A 156 -9.38 10.91 25.37
N GLY A 157 -9.05 11.15 26.64
CA GLY A 157 -9.89 11.84 27.61
C GLY A 157 -11.17 11.07 27.96
N LEU A 158 -11.12 9.74 27.99
CA LEU A 158 -12.22 8.88 28.43
C LEU A 158 -12.25 8.79 29.96
N ASP A 159 -13.45 8.85 30.55
CA ASP A 159 -13.64 8.68 31.99
C ASP A 159 -13.63 7.18 32.38
N ALA A 160 -13.39 6.87 33.66
CA ALA A 160 -13.32 5.50 34.17
C ALA A 160 -14.57 4.65 33.85
N ASP A 161 -15.76 5.26 33.91
CA ASP A 161 -17.03 4.58 33.56
C ASP A 161 -17.14 4.25 32.06
N GLU A 162 -16.46 4.99 31.18
CA GLU A 162 -16.41 4.67 29.74
C GLU A 162 -15.39 3.56 29.44
N LEU A 163 -14.37 3.40 30.30
CA LEU A 163 -13.34 2.36 30.19
C LEU A 163 -13.82 1.02 30.74
N ASP A 164 -14.62 1.01 31.81
CA ASP A 164 -15.16 -0.20 32.45
C ASP A 164 -16.04 -1.04 31.51
N GLY A 165 -16.65 -0.42 30.49
CA GLY A 165 -17.46 -1.10 29.49
C GLY A 165 -16.67 -1.72 28.33
N ILE A 166 -15.34 -1.59 28.32
CA ILE A 166 -14.48 -2.03 27.21
C ILE A 166 -13.70 -3.28 27.63
N GLU A 167 -13.96 -4.40 26.94
CA GLU A 167 -13.43 -5.71 27.34
C GLU A 167 -11.98 -5.92 26.87
N SER A 168 -11.52 -5.25 25.81
CA SER A 168 -10.13 -5.36 25.33
C SER A 168 -9.51 -4.03 24.84
N PRO A 169 -8.17 -3.89 24.79
CA PRO A 169 -7.52 -2.72 24.21
C PRO A 169 -7.83 -2.52 22.73
N GLU A 170 -8.05 -3.60 21.97
CA GLU A 170 -8.44 -3.52 20.54
C GLU A 170 -9.80 -2.86 20.36
N GLU A 171 -10.78 -3.19 21.20
CA GLU A 171 -12.10 -2.56 21.17
C GLU A 171 -12.00 -1.06 21.48
N LEU A 172 -11.13 -0.67 22.41
CA LEU A 172 -10.83 0.73 22.70
C LEU A 172 -10.19 1.41 21.48
N TYR A 173 -9.17 0.80 20.89
CA TYR A 173 -8.46 1.33 19.73
C TYR A 173 -9.39 1.48 18.52
N GLU A 174 -10.21 0.47 18.23
CA GLU A 174 -11.19 0.51 17.14
C GLU A 174 -12.17 1.67 17.37
N ARG A 175 -12.73 1.80 18.57
CA ARG A 175 -13.64 2.90 18.94
C ARG A 175 -12.99 4.28 18.86
N VAL A 176 -11.73 4.41 19.27
CA VAL A 176 -10.95 5.66 19.14
C VAL A 176 -10.67 5.97 17.66
N SER A 177 -10.26 4.96 16.89
CA SER A 177 -9.99 5.09 15.47
C SER A 177 -11.25 5.46 14.70
N GLU A 178 -12.40 4.89 15.05
CA GLU A 178 -13.71 5.26 14.52
C GLU A 178 -14.08 6.68 14.90
N ARG A 179 -13.86 7.12 16.14
CA ARG A 179 -14.09 8.52 16.55
C ARG A 179 -13.21 9.48 15.75
N LEU A 180 -11.91 9.18 15.61
CA LEU A 180 -10.98 10.00 14.84
C LEU A 180 -11.31 10.00 13.34
N GLN A 181 -11.67 8.85 12.77
CA GLN A 181 -12.15 8.76 11.39
C GLN A 181 -13.47 9.50 11.21
N GLN A 182 -14.41 9.39 12.16
CA GLN A 182 -15.66 10.15 12.16
C GLN A 182 -15.40 11.64 12.29
N GLU A 183 -14.43 12.08 13.08
CA GLU A 183 -14.02 13.48 13.15
C GLU A 183 -13.36 13.92 11.86
N HIS A 184 -12.48 13.11 11.25
CA HIS A 184 -11.87 13.39 9.96
C HIS A 184 -12.91 13.46 8.85
N VAL A 185 -13.87 12.53 8.84
CA VAL A 185 -15.01 12.49 7.94
C VAL A 185 -15.94 13.64 8.23
N GLN A 186 -16.19 14.03 9.48
CA GLN A 186 -16.99 15.20 9.84
C GLN A 186 -16.28 16.50 9.48
N GLN A 187 -14.97 16.60 9.59
CA GLN A 187 -14.18 17.75 9.18
C GLN A 187 -14.11 17.84 7.65
N GLN A 188 -13.90 16.72 6.96
CA GLN A 188 -14.04 16.63 5.51
C GLN A 188 -15.46 16.93 5.09
N GLN A 189 -16.50 16.45 5.79
CA GLN A 189 -17.89 16.75 5.52
C GLN A 189 -18.23 18.19 5.87
N ARG A 190 -17.64 18.82 6.88
CA ARG A 190 -17.81 20.25 7.20
C ARG A 190 -17.07 21.13 6.20
N GLN A 191 -15.90 20.71 5.70
CA GLN A 191 -15.24 21.34 4.56
C GLN A 191 -16.02 21.12 3.27
N THR A 192 -16.57 19.93 3.07
CA THR A 192 -17.41 19.56 1.92
C THR A 192 -18.78 20.19 2.04
N GLN A 193 -19.29 20.48 3.24
CA GLN A 193 -20.54 21.21 3.50
C GLN A 193 -20.33 22.71 3.46
N ARG A 194 -19.16 23.22 3.81
CA ARG A 194 -18.74 24.61 3.54
C ARG A 194 -18.54 24.80 2.04
N ARG A 195 -17.91 23.85 1.34
CA ARG A 195 -17.88 23.77 -0.13
C ARG A 195 -19.28 23.58 -0.70
N LYS A 196 -20.14 22.73 -0.13
CA LYS A 196 -21.54 22.51 -0.54
C LYS A 196 -22.48 23.65 -0.14
N ARG A 197 -22.12 24.54 0.79
CA ARG A 197 -22.88 25.76 1.15
C ARG A 197 -22.41 26.94 0.30
N ALA A 198 -21.12 27.00 -0.01
CA ALA A 198 -20.60 27.82 -1.10
C ALA A 198 -21.19 27.35 -2.45
N GLU A 199 -21.36 26.04 -2.64
CA GLU A 199 -22.02 25.44 -3.80
C GLU A 199 -23.54 25.47 -3.68
N LYS A 200 -24.20 25.47 -2.52
CA LYS A 200 -25.68 25.57 -2.43
C LYS A 200 -26.18 26.98 -2.71
N LYS A 201 -25.31 28.00 -2.64
CA LYS A 201 -25.54 29.28 -3.33
C LYS A 201 -25.33 29.20 -4.85
N THR A 202 -24.85 28.06 -5.37
CA THR A 202 -24.69 27.74 -6.81
C THR A 202 -25.39 26.43 -7.25
N VAL A 203 -26.16 25.73 -6.40
CA VAL A 203 -26.88 24.48 -6.72
C VAL A 203 -28.36 24.84 -6.93
N ALA A 204 -28.57 25.67 -7.94
CA ALA A 204 -29.72 25.54 -8.84
C ALA A 204 -29.30 24.82 -10.14
N GLY A 205 -28.11 24.20 -10.18
CA GLY A 205 -27.65 23.37 -11.30
C GLY A 205 -26.71 22.28 -10.83
N SER A 206 -27.06 21.03 -11.08
CA SER A 206 -26.13 19.91 -11.13
C SER A 206 -25.06 20.20 -12.19
N ALA A 207 -23.92 20.75 -11.78
CA ALA A 207 -22.81 21.00 -12.68
C ALA A 207 -21.80 19.84 -12.58
N GLU A 208 -22.11 18.74 -13.28
CA GLU A 208 -21.03 17.95 -13.89
C GLU A 208 -20.11 18.92 -14.65
N PRO A 209 -18.79 18.72 -14.66
CA PRO A 209 -17.91 19.64 -15.36
C PRO A 209 -18.38 19.69 -16.84
N PRO A 210 -18.72 20.88 -17.37
CA PRO A 210 -19.27 21.05 -18.72
C PRO A 210 -18.56 20.25 -19.84
N PRO A 211 -17.23 19.99 -19.80
CA PRO A 211 -16.60 19.08 -20.76
C PRO A 211 -17.19 17.67 -20.83
N LEU A 212 -17.42 16.98 -19.71
CA LEU A 212 -17.67 15.52 -19.72
C LEU A 212 -19.01 15.15 -20.36
N ARG A 213 -20.09 15.87 -20.00
CA ARG A 213 -21.44 15.60 -20.51
C ARG A 213 -21.56 15.91 -22.00
N GLU A 214 -20.95 17.00 -22.46
CA GLU A 214 -20.92 17.36 -23.88
C GLU A 214 -20.14 16.35 -24.72
N LEU A 215 -18.98 15.91 -24.19
CA LEU A 215 -18.14 14.88 -24.82
C LEU A 215 -18.90 13.55 -24.92
N TYR A 216 -19.52 13.10 -23.83
CA TYR A 216 -20.32 11.88 -23.79
C TYR A 216 -21.46 11.92 -24.81
N ARG A 217 -22.25 13.01 -24.85
CA ARG A 217 -23.37 13.12 -25.80
C ARG A 217 -22.90 13.06 -27.26
N LYS A 218 -21.77 13.69 -27.59
CA LYS A 218 -21.18 13.65 -28.94
C LYS A 218 -20.68 12.25 -29.28
N LEU A 219 -20.00 11.57 -28.36
CA LEU A 219 -19.51 10.21 -28.56
C LEU A 219 -20.66 9.20 -28.70
N ALA A 220 -21.65 9.25 -27.81
CA ALA A 220 -22.81 8.36 -27.83
C ALA A 220 -23.61 8.48 -29.13
N GLY A 221 -23.73 9.68 -29.70
CA GLY A 221 -24.37 9.89 -31.00
C GLY A 221 -23.63 9.23 -32.16
N ASN A 222 -22.30 9.18 -32.14
CA ASN A 222 -21.47 8.59 -33.21
C ASN A 222 -21.24 7.08 -33.01
N LEU A 223 -21.31 6.59 -31.78
CA LEU A 223 -21.00 5.21 -31.39
C LEU A 223 -22.24 4.34 -31.15
N HIS A 224 -23.46 4.82 -31.45
CA HIS A 224 -24.68 4.06 -31.19
C HIS A 224 -24.75 2.78 -32.05
N PRO A 225 -24.97 1.58 -31.46
CA PRO A 225 -25.04 0.31 -32.20
C PRO A 225 -26.11 0.28 -33.30
N ASP A 226 -27.26 0.94 -33.09
CA ASP A 226 -28.35 1.06 -34.10
C ASP A 226 -27.95 1.74 -35.41
N ARG A 227 -26.75 2.35 -35.49
CA ARG A 227 -26.22 2.96 -36.71
C ARG A 227 -25.26 2.04 -37.47
N ALA A 228 -25.19 0.75 -37.11
CA ALA A 228 -24.33 -0.23 -37.73
C ALA A 228 -24.77 -0.68 -39.12
N THR A 229 -23.78 -0.84 -40.00
CA THR A 229 -24.00 -1.23 -41.41
C THR A 229 -23.91 -2.75 -41.58
N ASP A 230 -23.10 -3.42 -40.75
CA ASP A 230 -22.93 -4.87 -40.72
C ASP A 230 -22.76 -5.40 -39.28
N SER A 231 -22.64 -6.73 -39.15
CA SER A 231 -22.51 -7.41 -37.84
C SER A 231 -21.19 -7.11 -37.12
N ASP A 232 -20.10 -6.93 -37.85
CA ASP A 232 -18.77 -6.71 -37.28
C ASP A 232 -18.63 -5.26 -36.79
N ASP A 233 -19.21 -4.32 -37.53
CA ASP A 233 -19.39 -2.91 -37.20
C ASP A 233 -20.32 -2.73 -35.99
N HIS A 234 -21.39 -3.54 -35.89
CA HIS A 234 -22.26 -3.56 -34.71
C HIS A 234 -21.51 -4.05 -33.46
N ALA A 235 -20.74 -5.13 -33.56
CA ALA A 235 -19.92 -5.63 -32.46
C ALA A 235 -18.87 -4.60 -32.01
N SER A 236 -18.20 -3.96 -32.97
CA SER A 236 -17.19 -2.92 -32.73
C SER A 236 -17.78 -1.69 -32.04
N ARG A 237 -18.93 -1.18 -32.49
CA ARG A 237 -19.64 -0.06 -31.83
C ARG A 237 -20.13 -0.42 -30.44
N THR A 238 -20.57 -1.66 -30.23
CA THR A 238 -20.99 -2.14 -28.90
C THR A 238 -19.83 -2.07 -27.90
N LEU A 239 -18.63 -2.51 -28.31
CA LEU A 239 -17.43 -2.43 -27.48
C LEU A 239 -17.04 -0.97 -27.15
N LEU A 240 -17.06 -0.09 -28.17
CA LEU A 240 -16.75 1.33 -27.97
C LEU A 240 -17.79 2.04 -27.09
N MET A 241 -19.06 1.68 -27.20
CA MET A 241 -20.13 2.19 -26.34
C MET A 241 -19.96 1.73 -24.88
N GLN A 242 -19.54 0.48 -24.66
CA GLN A 242 -19.20 0.00 -23.31
C GLN A 242 -18.02 0.77 -22.71
N ARG A 243 -16.94 0.99 -23.50
CA ARG A 243 -15.80 1.82 -23.08
C ARG A 243 -16.23 3.26 -22.77
N LEU A 244 -17.09 3.85 -23.59
CA LEU A 244 -17.66 5.18 -23.38
C LEU A 244 -18.43 5.27 -22.06
N ASN A 245 -19.30 4.30 -21.79
CA ASN A 245 -20.10 4.25 -20.56
C ASN A 245 -19.21 4.10 -19.31
N ALA A 246 -18.17 3.26 -19.40
CA ALA A 246 -17.21 3.08 -18.31
C ALA A 246 -16.42 4.36 -18.03
N ALA A 247 -15.88 5.01 -19.06
CA ALA A 247 -15.14 6.27 -18.92
C ALA A 247 -16.03 7.39 -18.35
N TYR A 248 -17.27 7.51 -18.83
CA TYR A 248 -18.21 8.51 -18.32
C TYR A 248 -18.59 8.26 -16.85
N LYS A 249 -18.88 7.01 -16.48
CA LYS A 249 -19.19 6.64 -15.08
C LYS A 249 -18.01 6.90 -14.13
N ALA A 250 -16.79 6.70 -14.60
CA ALA A 250 -15.57 6.99 -13.85
C ALA A 250 -15.22 8.50 -13.82
N GLY A 251 -15.95 9.34 -14.56
CA GLY A 251 -15.63 10.76 -14.73
C GLY A 251 -14.30 10.99 -15.45
N ASP A 252 -13.85 10.03 -16.26
CA ASP A 252 -12.53 10.00 -16.87
C ASP A 252 -12.47 10.87 -18.14
N LEU A 253 -11.88 12.05 -18.03
CA LEU A 253 -11.80 12.98 -19.16
C LEU A 253 -10.78 12.48 -20.19
N LEU A 254 -9.69 11.86 -19.73
CA LEU A 254 -8.65 11.34 -20.62
C LEU A 254 -9.21 10.23 -21.51
N GLY A 255 -9.93 9.28 -20.94
CA GLY A 255 -10.57 8.17 -21.67
C GLY A 255 -11.61 8.65 -22.69
N LEU A 256 -12.36 9.72 -22.39
CA LEU A 256 -13.27 10.32 -23.36
C LEU A 256 -12.53 11.00 -24.51
N LEU A 257 -11.39 11.66 -24.24
CA LEU A 257 -10.57 12.29 -25.28
C LEU A 257 -9.85 11.24 -26.14
N GLU A 258 -9.35 10.17 -25.53
CA GLU A 258 -8.81 8.98 -26.20
C GLU A 258 -9.83 8.41 -27.17
N LEU A 259 -11.06 8.17 -26.71
CA LEU A 259 -12.14 7.64 -27.55
C LEU A 259 -12.49 8.59 -28.70
N GLN A 260 -12.49 9.92 -28.49
CA GLN A 260 -12.73 10.88 -29.57
C GLN A 260 -11.64 10.86 -30.63
N ALA A 261 -10.39 10.73 -30.22
CA ALA A 261 -9.26 10.65 -31.14
C ALA A 261 -9.25 9.31 -31.90
N GLU A 262 -9.55 8.20 -31.22
CA GLU A 262 -9.60 6.85 -31.81
C GLU A 262 -10.60 6.76 -32.97
N ILE A 263 -11.73 7.46 -32.87
CA ILE A 263 -12.76 7.50 -33.92
C ILE A 263 -12.63 8.69 -34.89
N GLY A 264 -11.54 9.46 -34.78
CA GLY A 264 -11.25 10.58 -35.68
C GLY A 264 -12.13 11.83 -35.49
N LEU A 265 -12.85 11.95 -34.37
CA LEU A 265 -13.63 13.15 -34.04
C LEU A 265 -12.77 14.29 -33.47
N LEU A 266 -11.55 13.99 -33.03
CA LEU A 266 -10.64 14.96 -32.44
C LEU A 266 -9.19 14.67 -32.85
N ASP A 267 -8.50 15.69 -33.34
CA ASP A 267 -7.08 15.67 -33.67
C ASP A 267 -6.38 16.92 -33.09
N ALA A 268 -5.07 17.06 -33.31
CA ALA A 268 -4.30 18.20 -32.81
C ALA A 268 -4.89 19.56 -33.24
N GLN A 269 -5.33 19.67 -34.50
CA GLN A 269 -5.94 20.89 -35.07
C GLN A 269 -7.29 21.20 -34.42
N GLY A 270 -8.12 20.19 -34.20
CA GLY A 270 -9.40 20.30 -33.50
C GLY A 270 -9.22 20.77 -32.05
N VAL A 271 -8.13 20.39 -31.38
CA VAL A 271 -7.76 20.93 -30.06
C VAL A 271 -7.24 22.37 -30.17
N ASP A 272 -6.48 22.73 -31.21
CA ASP A 272 -5.99 24.11 -31.43
C ASP A 272 -7.12 25.08 -31.76
N ALA A 273 -8.17 24.61 -32.44
CA ALA A 273 -9.37 25.36 -32.75
C ALA A 273 -10.31 25.56 -31.55
N MET A 274 -10.05 24.93 -30.40
CA MET A 274 -10.88 25.10 -29.20
C MET A 274 -10.77 26.52 -28.65
N SER A 275 -11.89 27.04 -28.13
CA SER A 275 -11.88 28.33 -27.45
C SER A 275 -10.98 28.29 -26.20
N PRO A 276 -10.34 29.41 -25.83
CA PRO A 276 -9.53 29.50 -24.62
C PRO A 276 -10.29 29.11 -23.35
N ALA A 277 -11.59 29.43 -23.29
CA ALA A 277 -12.46 29.03 -22.18
C ALA A 277 -12.60 27.51 -22.07
N ARG A 278 -12.82 26.81 -23.20
CA ARG A 278 -12.94 25.35 -23.24
C ARG A 278 -11.64 24.65 -22.87
N LEU A 279 -10.50 25.12 -23.38
CA LEU A 279 -9.18 24.59 -22.98
C LEU A 279 -8.91 24.82 -21.49
N LYS A 280 -9.37 25.93 -20.91
CA LYS A 280 -9.24 26.20 -19.47
C LYS A 280 -10.06 25.21 -18.64
N ASP A 281 -11.28 24.89 -19.07
CA ASP A 281 -12.11 23.88 -18.40
C ASP A 281 -11.50 22.48 -18.48
N TYR A 282 -10.94 22.11 -19.63
CA TYR A 282 -10.28 20.81 -19.82
C TYR A 282 -9.05 20.73 -18.92
N ASN A 283 -8.20 21.76 -18.92
CA ASN A 283 -7.01 21.83 -18.07
C ASN A 283 -7.35 21.70 -16.58
N ARG A 284 -8.43 22.32 -16.12
CA ARG A 284 -8.86 22.22 -14.71
C ARG A 284 -9.23 20.78 -14.35
N GLU A 285 -9.96 20.10 -15.22
CA GLU A 285 -10.39 18.71 -14.96
C GLU A 285 -9.23 17.72 -15.09
N LEU A 286 -8.38 17.85 -16.12
CA LEU A 286 -7.19 17.02 -16.27
C LEU A 286 -6.22 17.20 -15.08
N GLU A 287 -6.07 18.42 -14.56
CA GLU A 287 -5.24 18.66 -13.37
C GLU A 287 -5.82 18.00 -12.11
N ARG A 288 -7.15 18.04 -11.93
CA ARG A 288 -7.81 17.32 -10.85
C ARG A 288 -7.50 15.82 -10.95
N GLN A 289 -7.69 15.25 -12.14
CA GLN A 289 -7.41 13.82 -12.39
C GLN A 289 -5.94 13.46 -12.20
N CYS A 290 -4.99 14.34 -12.57
CA CYS A 290 -3.56 14.14 -12.29
C CYS A 290 -3.31 14.00 -10.79
N LYS A 291 -3.88 14.90 -9.99
CA LYS A 291 -3.71 14.91 -8.53
C LYS A 291 -4.33 13.64 -7.92
N ASP A 292 -5.52 13.27 -8.36
CA ASP A 292 -6.21 12.07 -7.88
C ASP A 292 -5.40 10.80 -8.19
N LEU A 293 -4.86 10.67 -9.41
CA LEU A 293 -4.00 9.53 -9.76
C LEU A 293 -2.68 9.54 -9.00
N GLN A 294 -2.05 10.71 -8.83
CA GLN A 294 -0.81 10.82 -8.05
C GLN A 294 -1.03 10.38 -6.60
N GLN A 295 -2.17 10.75 -6.00
CA GLN A 295 -2.56 10.29 -4.66
C GLN A 295 -2.80 8.79 -4.61
N GLN A 296 -3.46 8.21 -5.61
CA GLN A 296 -3.65 6.75 -5.67
C GLN A 296 -2.32 6.00 -5.75
N VAL A 297 -1.40 6.46 -6.60
CA VAL A 297 -0.07 5.86 -6.73
C VAL A 297 0.69 5.99 -5.39
N LEU A 298 0.61 7.14 -4.72
CA LEU A 298 1.19 7.35 -3.38
C LEU A 298 0.60 6.36 -2.38
N GLN A 299 -0.72 6.28 -2.29
CA GLN A 299 -1.43 5.39 -1.38
C GLN A 299 -1.02 3.93 -1.60
N GLN A 300 -0.94 3.47 -2.85
CA GLN A 300 -0.49 2.11 -3.16
C GLN A 300 0.91 1.80 -2.63
N ALA A 301 1.83 2.77 -2.69
CA ALA A 301 3.18 2.57 -2.14
C ALA A 301 3.17 2.52 -0.60
N TYR A 302 2.33 3.34 0.05
CA TYR A 302 2.16 3.31 1.50
C TYR A 302 1.52 2.01 1.96
N ASP A 303 0.42 1.60 1.32
CA ASP A 303 -0.28 0.34 1.62
C ASP A 303 0.65 -0.85 1.43
N PHE A 304 1.47 -0.84 0.38
CA PHE A 304 2.50 -1.86 0.16
C PHE A 304 3.51 -1.93 1.32
N CYS A 305 4.08 -0.80 1.74
CA CYS A 305 5.02 -0.79 2.86
C CYS A 305 4.35 -1.27 4.16
N ALA A 306 3.14 -0.77 4.45
CA ALA A 306 2.40 -1.13 5.65
C ALA A 306 2.04 -2.63 5.68
N GLN A 307 1.56 -3.17 4.55
CA GLN A 307 1.16 -4.58 4.43
C GLN A 307 2.32 -5.54 4.71
N TYR A 308 3.56 -5.16 4.37
CA TYR A 308 4.74 -6.02 4.51
C TYR A 308 5.71 -5.55 5.61
N GLY A 309 5.29 -4.60 6.46
CA GLY A 309 6.11 -4.08 7.55
C GLY A 309 7.44 -3.44 7.11
N LEU A 310 7.48 -2.84 5.91
CA LEU A 310 8.72 -2.32 5.33
C LEU A 310 8.97 -0.87 5.71
N ASP A 311 10.02 -0.62 6.49
CA ASP A 311 10.52 0.73 6.72
C ASP A 311 11.61 1.08 5.69
N LEU A 312 11.22 1.81 4.65
CA LEU A 312 12.11 2.18 3.55
C LEU A 312 12.45 3.68 3.62
N PRO A 313 13.73 4.06 3.47
CA PRO A 313 14.17 5.46 3.55
C PRO A 313 13.62 6.33 2.40
N SER A 314 13.12 5.68 1.34
CA SER A 314 12.52 6.34 0.21
C SER A 314 11.38 5.50 -0.34
N ARG A 315 10.41 6.20 -0.94
CA ARG A 315 9.24 5.57 -1.54
C ARG A 315 9.66 4.49 -2.55
N PRO A 316 9.17 3.25 -2.41
CA PRO A 316 9.45 2.20 -3.37
C PRO A 316 8.88 2.55 -4.75
N LYS A 317 9.48 1.95 -5.77
CA LYS A 317 9.01 2.04 -7.15
C LYS A 317 8.75 0.62 -7.66
N PRO A 318 7.74 0.42 -8.53
CA PRO A 318 7.33 -0.91 -8.97
C PRO A 318 8.49 -1.68 -9.62
N GLU A 319 9.36 -0.99 -10.37
CA GLU A 319 10.49 -1.61 -11.07
C GLU A 319 11.59 -2.10 -10.11
N ARG A 320 11.61 -1.59 -8.87
CA ARG A 320 12.62 -1.95 -7.85
C ARG A 320 12.15 -3.07 -6.92
N LEU A 321 10.87 -3.45 -6.96
CA LEU A 321 10.32 -4.47 -6.05
C LEU A 321 11.01 -5.83 -6.23
N SER A 322 11.35 -6.23 -7.45
CA SER A 322 12.08 -7.49 -7.66
C SER A 322 13.46 -7.54 -6.99
N ARG A 323 14.17 -6.40 -6.98
CA ARG A 323 15.47 -6.29 -6.29
C ARG A 323 15.29 -6.28 -4.78
N LEU A 324 14.27 -5.57 -4.28
CA LEU A 324 13.94 -5.52 -2.86
C LEU A 324 13.60 -6.93 -2.33
N MET A 325 12.78 -7.70 -3.07
CA MET A 325 12.46 -9.10 -2.74
C MET A 325 13.74 -9.95 -2.61
N GLY A 326 14.66 -9.83 -3.56
CA GLY A 326 15.93 -10.56 -3.50
C GLY A 326 16.90 -10.07 -2.41
N GLN A 327 16.72 -8.86 -1.88
CA GLN A 327 17.46 -8.38 -0.71
C GLN A 327 16.87 -8.98 0.56
N LEU A 328 15.56 -8.79 0.79
CA LEU A 328 14.87 -9.36 1.94
C LEU A 328 15.09 -10.87 2.06
N LYS A 329 15.07 -11.59 0.94
CA LYS A 329 15.32 -13.03 0.95
C LYS A 329 16.72 -13.37 1.46
N ARG A 330 17.74 -12.65 1.01
CA ARG A 330 19.12 -12.88 1.46
C ARG A 330 19.28 -12.53 2.92
N ASP A 331 18.69 -11.42 3.35
CA ASP A 331 18.73 -10.99 4.75
C ASP A 331 18.11 -12.08 5.64
N VAL A 332 16.93 -12.61 5.30
CA VAL A 332 16.28 -13.70 6.05
C VAL A 332 17.05 -15.03 5.97
N GLU A 333 17.69 -15.34 4.82
CA GLU A 333 18.54 -16.53 4.68
C GLU A 333 19.78 -16.44 5.58
N ASP A 334 20.45 -15.28 5.62
CA ASP A 334 21.61 -15.02 6.45
C ASP A 334 21.23 -15.09 7.94
N ASP A 335 20.12 -14.45 8.31
CA ASP A 335 19.53 -14.49 9.66
C ASP A 335 19.19 -15.92 10.10
N LEU A 336 18.67 -16.75 9.19
CA LEU A 336 18.37 -18.16 9.47
C LEU A 336 19.65 -18.99 9.65
N ILE A 337 20.70 -18.71 8.88
CA ILE A 337 22.00 -19.36 9.01
C ILE A 337 22.60 -19.02 10.38
N GLU A 338 22.58 -17.76 10.78
CA GLU A 338 23.08 -17.31 12.08
C GLU A 338 22.31 -17.94 13.25
N ALA A 339 20.97 -17.96 13.18
CA ALA A 339 20.14 -18.59 14.21
C ALA A 339 20.44 -20.09 14.37
N ARG A 340 20.61 -20.81 13.25
CA ARG A 340 20.94 -22.25 13.26
C ARG A 340 22.35 -22.53 13.77
N GLN A 341 23.32 -21.70 13.41
CA GLN A 341 24.68 -21.81 13.93
C GLN A 341 24.69 -21.58 15.44
N SER A 342 24.03 -20.51 15.90
CA SER A 342 23.86 -20.23 17.33
C SER A 342 23.27 -21.41 18.08
N LEU A 343 22.17 -21.98 17.61
CA LEU A 343 21.56 -23.19 18.18
C LEU A 343 22.54 -24.36 18.30
N SER A 344 23.35 -24.61 17.26
CA SER A 344 24.31 -25.71 17.28
C SER A 344 25.42 -25.50 18.33
N GLU A 345 25.81 -24.25 18.58
CA GLU A 345 26.82 -23.91 19.58
C GLU A 345 26.32 -24.05 21.03
N LEU A 346 25.00 -23.95 21.25
CA LEU A 346 24.37 -24.10 22.57
C LEU A 346 24.37 -25.55 23.09
N SER A 347 24.69 -26.53 22.24
CA SER A 347 24.71 -27.95 22.62
C SER A 347 25.79 -28.31 23.65
N ASP A 348 26.88 -27.53 23.77
CA ASP A 348 27.93 -27.75 24.76
C ASP A 348 27.75 -26.83 26.00
N PRO A 349 27.78 -27.36 27.24
CA PRO A 349 27.58 -26.56 28.45
C PRO A 349 28.59 -25.41 28.67
N LYS A 350 29.83 -25.51 28.16
CA LYS A 350 30.81 -24.43 28.28
C LYS A 350 30.56 -23.35 27.24
N SER A 351 30.28 -23.76 26.00
CA SER A 351 29.86 -22.85 24.92
C SER A 351 28.59 -22.10 25.31
N PHE A 352 27.59 -22.79 25.87
CA PHE A 352 26.36 -22.19 26.40
C PHE A 352 26.63 -21.07 27.41
N LYS A 353 27.44 -21.34 28.43
CA LYS A 353 27.78 -20.33 29.45
C LYS A 353 28.52 -19.12 28.85
N ARG A 354 29.40 -19.36 27.89
CA ARG A 354 30.12 -18.29 27.20
C ARG A 354 29.17 -17.44 26.37
N TRP A 355 28.28 -18.08 25.62
CA TRP A 355 27.25 -17.44 24.81
C TRP A 355 26.32 -16.60 25.70
N LEU A 356 25.77 -17.17 26.78
CA LEU A 356 24.86 -16.47 27.70
C LEU A 356 25.52 -15.23 28.33
N LYS A 357 26.81 -15.34 28.67
CA LYS A 357 27.59 -14.20 29.16
C LYS A 357 27.78 -13.12 28.09
N MET A 358 28.03 -13.51 26.83
CA MET A 358 28.14 -12.55 25.72
C MET A 358 26.81 -11.85 25.47
N GLN A 359 25.70 -12.58 25.44
CA GLN A 359 24.36 -12.02 25.26
C GLN A 359 24.01 -11.01 26.35
N ARG A 360 24.30 -11.30 27.62
CA ARG A 360 24.06 -10.34 28.70
C ARG A 360 24.88 -9.06 28.54
N VAL A 361 26.16 -9.17 28.17
CA VAL A 361 27.01 -8.00 27.93
C VAL A 361 26.51 -7.17 26.75
N MET A 362 25.97 -7.82 25.71
CA MET A 362 25.38 -7.13 24.58
C MET A 362 24.08 -6.42 24.99
N SER A 363 23.21 -7.07 25.75
CA SER A 363 21.97 -6.47 26.29
C SER A 363 22.22 -5.26 27.20
N ASP A 364 23.34 -5.22 27.92
CA ASP A 364 23.75 -4.09 28.76
C ASP A 364 24.31 -2.89 27.94
N MET A 365 24.51 -3.01 26.62
CA MET A 365 24.98 -1.90 25.79
C MET A 365 23.82 -0.98 25.35
N PRO A 366 23.97 0.36 25.44
CA PRO A 366 22.88 1.34 25.23
C PRO A 366 22.34 1.44 23.80
N ASP A 367 22.85 0.65 22.84
CA ASP A 367 22.48 0.67 21.41
C ASP A 367 22.40 -0.76 20.83
N ALA A 368 22.12 -1.76 21.66
CA ALA A 368 22.02 -3.15 21.18
C ALA A 368 20.80 -3.30 20.25
N PRO A 369 20.99 -3.68 18.97
CA PRO A 369 19.87 -4.12 18.15
C PRO A 369 19.35 -5.42 18.78
N TRP A 370 18.09 -5.42 19.19
CA TRP A 370 17.36 -6.64 19.47
C TRP A 370 17.29 -7.45 18.16
N PHE A 371 17.58 -8.76 18.27
CA PHE A 371 17.63 -9.70 17.14
C PHE A 371 16.27 -9.94 16.49
#